data_AF-A0A7K5P0K5-F1
#
_entry.id   AF-A0A7K5P0K5-F1
#
_cell.length_a   1.000
_cell.length_b   1.000
_cell.length_c   1.000
_cell.angle_alpha   90.00
_cell.angle_beta   90.00
_cell.angle_gamma   90.00
#
_symmetry.space_group_name_H-M   'P 1'
#
loop_
_entity.id
_entity.type
_entity.pdbx_description
1 polymer ?
#
loop_
_entity_poly.entity_id
_entity_poly.type
_entity_poly.pdbx_seq_one_letter_code
_entity_poly.pdbx_strand_id
1 'polypeptide(L)'
;PVADPDVESQPRGGFRCRLCQVSAANRPSLAEHLRGKKHQRLRALRAERRAQEQRSLFVTGFARGTSGAELADYFRTYGDVATVVMDKEKGAYAIVELREAAGRERALAEPRHHLDGHRLRVRPREQKGFVYGPPSGRSPRREPLGPARLEQELWQASDPGPSPPRPSCDTAAFLTHSPPSSPRSGCAVLPFGSSVNGFDAHGCDLDLLLDLEPTKSLQAAATRDLPASEDSILSDIDLAVTPAPEVLELVATVLRRCVPGVRRVRAVPTARRPVVKFCHKQSGLAGDISIDNRLALLNTRFLQLCAEADERVRPLVYAVRLWAKQQGLAGNPSGGGPLLNNYALTLLVLFFLQTRSPPVLPTVARLRDMAGDEDRAVVGGWDCSFPRDAASLEPSTNTE
;
A
#
# COMPACT_ATOMS: atom_id res chain seq x y z
N PRO A 1 -1.99 -33.45 -14.39
CA PRO A 1 -1.55 -32.47 -13.37
C PRO A 1 -0.03 -32.37 -13.20
N VAL A 2 0.71 -33.50 -13.15
CA VAL A 2 2.17 -33.49 -12.96
C VAL A 2 2.94 -33.08 -14.22
N ALA A 3 2.38 -33.34 -15.41
CA ALA A 3 2.90 -32.87 -16.70
C ALA A 3 2.59 -31.39 -17.00
N ASP A 4 2.03 -30.68 -16.03
CA ASP A 4 1.69 -29.27 -16.19
C ASP A 4 2.97 -28.42 -16.14
N PRO A 5 3.24 -27.54 -17.12
CA PRO A 5 4.51 -26.82 -17.23
C PRO A 5 4.76 -25.83 -16.08
N ASP A 6 3.71 -25.52 -15.31
CA ASP A 6 3.78 -24.64 -14.16
C ASP A 6 4.00 -25.42 -12.85
N VAL A 7 4.09 -26.74 -12.88
CA VAL A 7 4.17 -27.59 -11.69
C VAL A 7 5.55 -28.22 -11.53
N GLU A 8 6.06 -28.15 -10.31
CA GLU A 8 7.32 -28.71 -9.88
C GLU A 8 7.09 -29.71 -8.75
N SER A 9 7.64 -30.91 -8.86
CA SER A 9 7.59 -31.91 -7.79
C SER A 9 8.47 -31.49 -6.62
N GLN A 10 7.99 -31.69 -5.40
CA GLN A 10 8.74 -31.45 -4.15
C GLN A 10 9.05 -32.76 -3.42
N PRO A 11 10.04 -32.77 -2.50
CA PRO A 11 10.29 -33.91 -1.62
C PRO A 11 9.03 -34.34 -0.87
N ARG A 12 8.97 -35.62 -0.47
CA ARG A 12 7.84 -36.24 0.26
C ARG A 12 6.51 -36.26 -0.52
N GLY A 13 6.55 -36.19 -1.85
CA GLY A 13 5.36 -36.35 -2.71
C GLY A 13 4.51 -35.09 -2.88
N GLY A 14 5.01 -33.93 -2.45
CA GLY A 14 4.37 -32.63 -2.64
C GLY A 14 4.60 -32.04 -4.04
N PHE A 15 3.90 -30.95 -4.33
CA PHE A 15 3.98 -30.22 -5.60
C PHE A 15 4.01 -28.71 -5.36
N ARG A 16 4.65 -27.96 -6.25
CA ARG A 16 4.72 -26.50 -6.22
C ARG A 16 4.32 -25.92 -7.56
N CYS A 17 3.35 -25.03 -7.57
CA CYS A 17 2.97 -24.28 -8.77
C CYS A 17 3.86 -23.03 -8.88
N ARG A 18 4.73 -22.98 -9.91
CA ARG A 18 5.63 -21.85 -10.21
C ARG A 18 4.89 -20.59 -10.65
N LEU A 19 3.70 -20.72 -11.23
CA LEU A 19 2.87 -19.60 -11.65
C LEU A 19 2.19 -18.89 -10.47
N CYS A 20 1.66 -19.67 -9.52
CA CYS A 20 0.95 -19.15 -8.35
C CYS A 20 1.82 -19.05 -7.09
N GLN A 21 3.01 -19.65 -7.11
CA GLN A 21 3.90 -19.86 -5.95
C GLN A 21 3.19 -20.59 -4.77
N VAL A 22 2.27 -21.51 -5.09
CA VAL A 22 1.50 -22.28 -4.10
C VAL A 22 2.02 -23.71 -4.05
N SER A 23 2.21 -24.25 -2.85
CA SER A 23 2.52 -25.67 -2.63
C SER A 23 1.25 -26.47 -2.35
N ALA A 24 1.16 -27.67 -2.93
CA ALA A 24 0.10 -28.64 -2.71
C ALA A 24 0.71 -29.93 -2.14
N ALA A 25 0.14 -30.46 -1.07
CA ALA A 25 0.69 -31.62 -0.36
C ALA A 25 0.53 -32.94 -1.12
N ASN A 26 -0.43 -33.03 -2.06
CA ASN A 26 -0.74 -34.24 -2.80
C ASN A 26 -1.38 -33.93 -4.18
N ARG A 27 -1.56 -34.96 -5.00
CA ARG A 27 -2.12 -34.84 -6.37
C ARG A 27 -3.56 -34.31 -6.40
N PRO A 28 -4.50 -34.74 -5.53
CA PRO A 28 -5.84 -34.14 -5.47
C PRO A 28 -5.83 -32.64 -5.21
N SER A 29 -5.09 -32.17 -4.19
CA SER A 29 -4.98 -30.73 -3.87
C SER A 29 -4.33 -29.94 -5.00
N LEU A 30 -3.37 -30.52 -5.70
CA LEU A 30 -2.79 -29.91 -6.89
C LEU A 30 -3.83 -29.78 -8.02
N ALA A 31 -4.63 -30.81 -8.26
CA ALA A 31 -5.64 -30.78 -9.32
C ALA A 31 -6.73 -29.73 -9.05
N GLU A 32 -7.14 -29.58 -7.79
CA GLU A 32 -8.05 -28.51 -7.37
C GLU A 32 -7.44 -27.12 -7.54
N HIS A 33 -6.18 -26.94 -7.12
CA HIS A 33 -5.44 -25.69 -7.33
C HIS A 33 -5.38 -25.28 -8.81
N LEU A 34 -5.05 -26.22 -9.71
CA LEU A 34 -4.93 -25.96 -11.15
C LEU A 34 -6.28 -25.62 -11.80
N ARG A 35 -7.40 -26.10 -11.26
CA ARG A 35 -8.76 -25.71 -11.68
C ARG A 35 -9.27 -24.43 -11.00
N GLY A 36 -8.54 -23.91 -10.03
CA GLY A 36 -8.92 -22.71 -9.29
C GLY A 36 -8.96 -21.46 -10.17
N LYS A 37 -9.95 -20.59 -9.92
CA LYS A 37 -10.17 -19.32 -10.65
C LYS A 37 -8.91 -18.44 -10.70
N LYS A 38 -8.13 -18.40 -9.62
CA LYS A 38 -6.87 -17.64 -9.55
C LYS A 38 -5.83 -18.17 -10.55
N HIS A 39 -5.58 -19.48 -10.56
CA HIS A 39 -4.58 -20.10 -11.45
C HIS A 39 -4.97 -19.94 -12.93
N GLN A 40 -6.25 -20.18 -13.26
CA GLN A 40 -6.78 -19.98 -14.60
C GLN A 40 -6.62 -18.52 -15.08
N ARG A 41 -6.91 -17.54 -14.21
CA ARG A 41 -6.71 -16.12 -14.52
C ARG A 41 -5.23 -15.79 -14.81
N LEU A 42 -4.30 -16.33 -14.02
CA LEU A 42 -2.86 -16.08 -14.24
C LEU A 42 -2.36 -16.72 -15.53
N ARG A 43 -2.89 -17.88 -15.90
CA ARG A 43 -2.58 -18.51 -17.18
C ARG A 43 -3.05 -17.67 -18.36
N ALA A 44 -4.29 -17.21 -18.31
CA ALA A 44 -4.85 -16.34 -19.32
C ALA A 44 -4.01 -15.05 -19.46
N LEU A 45 -3.69 -14.39 -18.35
CA LEU A 45 -2.87 -13.18 -18.35
C LEU A 45 -1.45 -13.41 -18.89
N ARG A 46 -0.83 -14.55 -18.58
CA ARG A 46 0.49 -14.91 -19.12
C ARG A 46 0.43 -15.16 -20.62
N ALA A 47 -0.58 -15.88 -21.09
CA ALA A 47 -0.78 -16.14 -22.51
C ALA A 47 -1.03 -14.82 -23.27
N GLU A 48 -1.86 -13.93 -22.72
CA GLU A 48 -2.14 -12.62 -23.29
C GLU A 48 -0.89 -11.74 -23.38
N ARG A 49 -0.07 -11.66 -22.31
CA ARG A 49 1.21 -10.91 -22.35
C ARG A 49 2.18 -11.49 -23.38
N ARG A 50 2.30 -12.81 -23.47
CA ARG A 50 3.15 -13.45 -24.50
C ARG A 50 2.66 -13.13 -25.91
N ALA A 51 1.35 -13.18 -26.14
CA ALA A 51 0.76 -12.81 -27.42
C ALA A 51 0.99 -11.32 -27.73
N GLN A 52 0.87 -10.43 -26.73
CA GLN A 52 1.17 -9.01 -26.87
C GLN A 52 2.65 -8.78 -27.24
N GLU A 53 3.59 -9.45 -26.57
CA GLU A 53 5.02 -9.36 -26.87
C GLU A 53 5.33 -9.82 -28.29
N GLN A 54 4.70 -10.90 -28.75
CA GLN A 54 4.87 -11.46 -30.10
C GLN A 54 4.31 -10.58 -31.22
N ARG A 55 3.51 -9.56 -30.91
CA ARG A 55 2.94 -8.60 -31.87
C ARG A 55 3.34 -7.15 -31.61
N SER A 56 4.24 -6.91 -30.65
CA SER A 56 4.71 -5.57 -30.29
C SER A 56 6.11 -5.28 -30.84
N LEU A 57 6.33 -4.03 -31.23
CA LEU A 57 7.61 -3.46 -31.64
C LEU A 57 8.07 -2.42 -30.62
N PHE A 58 9.38 -2.35 -30.40
CA PHE A 58 10.02 -1.26 -29.67
C PHE A 58 10.69 -0.32 -30.68
N VAL A 59 10.29 0.95 -30.67
CA VAL A 59 10.67 1.94 -31.68
C VAL A 59 11.34 3.13 -31.01
N THR A 60 12.49 3.55 -31.52
CA THR A 60 13.20 4.77 -31.07
C THR A 60 13.71 5.56 -32.27
N GLY A 61 14.22 6.78 -32.04
CA GLY A 61 14.86 7.59 -33.09
C GLY A 61 13.90 8.42 -33.94
N PHE A 62 12.64 8.54 -33.55
CA PHE A 62 11.70 9.52 -34.10
C PHE A 62 12.00 10.93 -33.56
N ALA A 63 11.49 11.97 -34.23
CA ALA A 63 11.71 13.36 -33.87
C ALA A 63 11.06 13.71 -32.51
N ARG A 64 11.62 14.70 -31.81
CA ARG A 64 10.95 15.26 -30.62
C ARG A 64 9.67 15.96 -31.08
N GLY A 65 8.52 15.53 -30.54
CA GLY A 65 7.21 16.05 -30.92
C GLY A 65 6.39 15.09 -31.79
N THR A 66 6.98 14.01 -32.33
CA THR A 66 6.22 12.98 -33.04
C THR A 66 5.15 12.38 -32.13
N SER A 67 3.92 12.42 -32.59
CA SER A 67 2.74 11.89 -31.93
C SER A 67 2.62 10.38 -32.09
N GLY A 68 1.89 9.75 -31.18
CA GLY A 68 1.56 8.32 -31.32
C GLY A 68 0.71 8.03 -32.57
N ALA A 69 -0.05 9.01 -33.07
CA ALA A 69 -0.86 8.88 -34.29
C ALA A 69 0.02 8.77 -35.54
N GLU A 70 1.04 9.62 -35.67
CA GLU A 70 1.99 9.56 -36.80
C GLU A 70 2.75 8.23 -36.84
N LEU A 71 3.16 7.73 -35.68
CA LEU A 71 3.77 6.39 -35.58
C LEU A 71 2.76 5.28 -35.95
N ALA A 72 1.51 5.38 -35.49
CA ALA A 72 0.49 4.42 -35.85
C ALA A 72 0.25 4.41 -37.38
N ASP A 73 0.14 5.58 -38.00
CA ASP A 73 -0.08 5.74 -39.43
C ASP A 73 1.08 5.15 -40.24
N TYR A 74 2.32 5.41 -39.81
CA TYR A 74 3.50 4.81 -40.44
C TYR A 74 3.49 3.28 -40.34
N PHE A 75 3.27 2.72 -39.14
CA PHE A 75 3.32 1.27 -38.94
C PHE A 75 2.12 0.52 -39.51
N ARG A 76 1.02 1.20 -39.88
CA ARG A 76 -0.09 0.58 -40.62
C ARG A 76 0.34 -0.03 -41.94
N THR A 77 1.41 0.47 -42.55
CA THR A 77 2.00 -0.11 -43.78
C THR A 77 2.47 -1.56 -43.59
N TYR A 78 2.81 -1.96 -42.36
CA TYR A 78 3.23 -3.32 -42.04
C TYR A 78 2.09 -4.17 -41.46
N GLY A 79 0.98 -3.58 -41.03
CA GLY A 79 -0.23 -4.28 -40.55
C GLY A 79 -1.07 -3.42 -39.62
N ASP A 80 -2.27 -3.87 -39.29
CA ASP A 80 -3.17 -3.12 -38.43
C ASP A 80 -2.56 -2.83 -37.05
N VAL A 81 -2.46 -1.55 -36.71
CA VAL A 81 -1.97 -1.10 -35.41
C VAL A 81 -3.10 -1.17 -34.39
N ALA A 82 -2.90 -1.92 -33.31
CA ALA A 82 -3.84 -2.04 -32.20
C ALA A 82 -3.68 -0.88 -31.22
N THR A 83 -2.46 -0.62 -30.75
CA THR A 83 -2.16 0.48 -29.82
C THR A 83 -0.76 1.02 -30.02
N VAL A 84 -0.55 2.31 -29.71
CA VAL A 84 0.77 2.92 -29.61
C VAL A 84 0.93 3.54 -28.23
N VAL A 85 1.96 3.12 -27.51
CA VAL A 85 2.28 3.63 -26.16
C VAL A 85 3.61 4.36 -26.22
N MET A 86 3.56 5.67 -25.97
CA MET A 86 4.74 6.56 -25.95
C MET A 86 5.30 6.71 -24.54
N ASP A 87 6.63 6.86 -24.44
CA ASP A 87 7.28 7.26 -23.18
C ASP A 87 6.85 8.66 -22.73
N LYS A 88 6.22 8.75 -21.55
CA LYS A 88 5.59 9.98 -21.04
C LYS A 88 6.58 11.02 -20.51
N GLU A 89 7.81 10.63 -20.22
CA GLU A 89 8.79 11.52 -19.58
C GLU A 89 9.77 12.14 -20.56
N LYS A 90 10.23 11.38 -21.58
CA LYS A 90 11.31 11.85 -22.47
C LYS A 90 10.98 11.71 -23.95
N GLY A 91 9.85 11.09 -24.32
CA GLY A 91 9.54 10.76 -25.72
C GLY A 91 10.65 9.94 -26.38
N ALA A 92 11.41 9.17 -25.59
CA ALA A 92 12.64 8.54 -26.06
C ALA A 92 12.38 7.22 -26.82
N TYR A 93 11.22 6.60 -26.57
CA TYR A 93 10.80 5.37 -27.21
C TYR A 93 9.28 5.26 -27.30
N ALA A 94 8.83 4.38 -28.18
CA ALA A 94 7.45 4.01 -28.38
C ALA A 94 7.33 2.48 -28.42
N ILE A 95 6.21 1.96 -27.92
CA ILE A 95 5.81 0.56 -28.09
C ILE A 95 4.62 0.56 -29.05
N VAL A 96 4.80 -0.06 -30.20
CA VAL A 96 3.76 -0.20 -31.23
C VAL A 96 3.26 -1.63 -31.20
N GLU A 97 2.01 -1.82 -30.77
CA GLU A 97 1.34 -3.12 -30.79
C GLU A 97 0.53 -3.27 -32.07
N LEU A 98 0.84 -4.31 -32.85
CA LEU A 98 0.08 -4.71 -34.03
C LEU A 98 -0.99 -5.74 -33.64
N ARG A 99 -2.06 -5.84 -34.44
CA ARG A 99 -3.10 -6.86 -34.23
C ARG A 99 -2.58 -8.27 -34.49
N GLU A 100 -1.66 -8.40 -35.44
CA GLU A 100 -1.13 -9.68 -35.91
C GLU A 100 0.39 -9.75 -35.77
N ALA A 101 0.89 -10.93 -35.40
CA ALA A 101 2.34 -11.19 -35.33
C ALA A 101 3.03 -11.09 -36.69
N ALA A 102 2.32 -11.41 -37.79
CA ALA A 102 2.85 -11.29 -39.15
C ALA A 102 3.25 -9.85 -39.48
N GLY A 103 2.51 -8.85 -39.01
CA GLY A 103 2.87 -7.45 -39.22
C GLY A 103 4.15 -7.05 -38.49
N ARG A 104 4.38 -7.61 -37.29
CA ARG A 104 5.61 -7.38 -36.54
C ARG A 104 6.81 -7.97 -37.29
N GLU A 105 6.69 -9.18 -37.83
CA GLU A 105 7.77 -9.80 -38.60
C GLU A 105 8.09 -9.02 -39.88
N ARG A 106 7.07 -8.52 -40.60
CA ARG A 106 7.28 -7.63 -41.75
C ARG A 106 8.02 -6.34 -41.36
N ALA A 107 7.60 -5.70 -40.28
CA ALA A 107 8.26 -4.49 -39.78
C ALA A 107 9.71 -4.77 -39.33
N LEU A 108 10.00 -5.94 -38.74
CA LEU A 108 11.37 -6.28 -38.34
C LEU A 108 12.27 -6.69 -39.51
N ALA A 109 11.69 -7.18 -40.61
CA ALA A 109 12.41 -7.54 -41.82
C ALA A 109 12.83 -6.32 -42.65
N GLU A 110 12.18 -5.18 -42.47
CA GLU A 110 12.52 -3.94 -43.16
C GLU A 110 13.89 -3.40 -42.66
N PRO A 111 14.92 -3.32 -43.53
CA PRO A 111 16.25 -2.92 -43.10
C PRO A 111 16.34 -1.46 -42.67
N ARG A 112 15.44 -0.58 -43.14
CA ARG A 112 15.53 0.87 -42.89
C ARG A 112 14.16 1.53 -42.72
N HIS A 113 13.90 1.99 -41.51
CA HIS A 113 12.73 2.81 -41.22
C HIS A 113 13.07 4.30 -41.17
N HIS A 114 12.25 5.12 -41.81
CA HIS A 114 12.34 6.57 -41.78
C HIS A 114 10.95 7.18 -41.60
N LEU A 115 10.85 8.16 -40.72
CA LEU A 115 9.64 8.95 -40.49
C LEU A 115 10.07 10.41 -40.35
N ASP A 116 9.50 11.29 -41.18
CA ASP A 116 9.80 12.72 -41.21
C ASP A 116 11.30 13.04 -41.27
N GLY A 117 12.03 12.34 -42.13
CA GLY A 117 13.48 12.49 -42.30
C GLY A 117 14.34 11.91 -41.16
N HIS A 118 13.72 11.37 -40.10
CA HIS A 118 14.42 10.77 -38.96
C HIS A 118 14.46 9.25 -39.10
N ARG A 119 15.65 8.67 -38.91
CA ARG A 119 15.82 7.21 -38.99
C ARG A 119 15.33 6.53 -37.71
N LEU A 120 14.28 5.73 -37.84
CA LEU A 120 13.75 4.95 -36.73
C LEU A 120 14.60 3.70 -36.50
N ARG A 121 14.73 3.31 -35.23
CA ARG A 121 15.31 2.03 -34.82
C ARG A 121 14.18 1.16 -34.28
N VAL A 122 13.81 0.16 -35.06
CA VAL A 122 12.76 -0.81 -34.75
C VAL A 122 13.39 -2.10 -34.27
N ARG A 123 12.93 -2.62 -33.13
CA ARG A 123 13.44 -3.83 -32.50
C ARG A 123 12.30 -4.68 -31.94
N PRO A 124 12.49 -5.98 -31.75
CA PRO A 124 11.59 -6.80 -30.96
C PRO A 124 11.41 -6.19 -29.57
N ARG A 125 10.17 -6.20 -29.05
CA ARG A 125 9.93 -5.88 -27.65
C ARG A 125 10.68 -6.88 -26.76
N GLU A 126 11.41 -6.38 -25.77
CA GLU A 126 12.11 -7.25 -24.81
C GLU A 126 11.13 -8.20 -24.12
N GLN A 127 11.43 -9.49 -24.16
CA GLN A 127 10.69 -10.52 -23.44
C GLN A 127 11.04 -10.41 -21.96
N LYS A 128 10.10 -9.94 -21.15
CA LYS A 128 10.24 -9.96 -19.69
C LYS A 128 9.54 -11.20 -19.17
N GLY A 129 10.22 -11.97 -18.32
CA GLY A 129 9.60 -13.12 -17.66
C GLY A 129 8.27 -12.72 -17.03
N PHE A 130 7.24 -13.57 -17.20
CA PHE A 130 5.94 -13.31 -16.60
C PHE A 130 6.05 -13.39 -15.08
N VAL A 131 6.19 -12.22 -14.46
CA VAL A 131 6.11 -12.05 -13.02
C VAL A 131 4.72 -11.54 -12.69
N TYR A 132 3.94 -12.38 -12.00
CA TYR A 132 2.70 -11.94 -11.37
C TYR A 132 3.03 -11.48 -9.94
N GLY A 133 3.05 -10.16 -9.77
CA GLY A 133 3.54 -9.41 -8.63
C GLY A 133 3.94 -8.01 -9.11
N PRO A 134 4.13 -7.00 -8.24
CA PRO A 134 4.66 -5.72 -8.68
C PRO A 134 5.98 -5.94 -9.44
N PRO A 135 6.34 -5.06 -10.40
CA PRO A 135 7.59 -5.19 -11.12
C PRO A 135 8.71 -5.28 -10.09
N SER A 136 9.37 -6.43 -10.04
CA SER A 136 10.63 -6.56 -9.35
C SER A 136 11.59 -5.64 -10.09
N GLY A 137 11.76 -4.41 -9.59
CA GLY A 137 13.07 -3.79 -9.69
C GLY A 137 14.05 -4.87 -9.25
N ARG A 138 15.01 -5.21 -10.12
CA ARG A 138 16.09 -6.14 -9.78
C ARG A 138 16.58 -5.73 -8.40
N SER A 139 16.21 -6.48 -7.36
CA SER A 139 16.99 -6.45 -6.15
C SER A 139 18.33 -7.00 -6.60
N PRO A 140 19.42 -6.22 -6.59
CA PRO A 140 20.73 -6.85 -6.68
C PRO A 140 20.72 -7.95 -5.62
N ARG A 141 21.34 -9.11 -5.88
CA ARG A 141 21.63 -10.08 -4.81
C ARG A 141 22.24 -9.26 -3.67
N ARG A 142 21.44 -8.94 -2.66
CA ARG A 142 21.91 -8.19 -1.50
C ARG A 142 22.64 -9.26 -0.72
N GLU A 143 23.96 -9.14 -0.68
CA GLU A 143 24.74 -9.84 0.32
C GLU A 143 24.06 -9.66 1.69
N PRO A 144 24.08 -10.69 2.55
CA PRO A 144 23.64 -10.54 3.93
C PRO A 144 24.25 -9.27 4.52
N LEU A 145 23.42 -8.39 5.09
CA LEU A 145 23.92 -7.19 5.75
C LEU A 145 24.86 -7.62 6.88
N GLY A 146 26.14 -7.30 6.77
CA GLY A 146 27.09 -7.50 7.85
C GLY A 146 26.70 -6.66 9.08
N PRO A 147 27.10 -7.07 10.31
CA PRO A 147 26.69 -6.44 11.57
C PRO A 147 26.87 -4.91 11.57
N ALA A 148 28.01 -4.42 11.09
CA ALA A 148 28.32 -2.98 11.04
C ALA A 148 27.38 -2.17 10.12
N ARG A 149 26.90 -2.76 9.02
CA ARG A 149 25.95 -2.10 8.11
C ARG A 149 24.52 -2.16 8.63
N LEU A 150 24.20 -3.23 9.36
CA LEU A 150 22.93 -3.34 10.09
C LEU A 150 22.87 -2.31 11.23
N GLU A 151 23.95 -2.15 12.00
CA GLU A 151 24.07 -1.10 13.02
C GLU A 151 23.93 0.30 12.42
N GLN A 152 24.55 0.58 11.28
CA GLN A 152 24.41 1.87 10.59
C GLN A 152 22.98 2.13 10.08
N GLU A 153 22.31 1.12 9.52
CA GLU A 153 20.92 1.22 9.05
C GLU A 153 19.93 1.31 10.22
N LEU A 154 20.20 0.62 11.33
CA LEU A 154 19.44 0.70 12.57
C LEU A 154 19.62 2.07 13.24
N TRP A 155 20.84 2.62 13.26
CA TRP A 155 21.12 3.96 13.74
C TRP A 155 20.37 5.02 12.93
N GLN A 156 20.38 4.93 11.60
CA GLN A 156 19.63 5.83 10.72
C GLN A 156 18.10 5.68 10.83
N ALA A 157 17.60 4.51 11.24
CA ALA A 157 16.18 4.28 11.51
C ALA A 157 15.76 4.68 12.95
N SER A 158 16.72 4.70 13.89
CA SER A 158 16.53 4.98 15.32
C SER A 158 16.86 6.42 15.74
N ASP A 159 17.31 7.30 14.84
CA ASP A 159 17.58 8.70 15.17
C ASP A 159 16.36 9.61 14.88
N PRO A 160 15.53 9.96 15.88
CA PRO A 160 14.76 11.19 15.89
C PRO A 160 15.59 12.25 16.64
N GLY A 161 16.69 12.73 16.07
CA GLY A 161 17.14 14.08 16.37
C GLY A 161 15.97 15.06 16.21
N PRO A 162 16.07 16.31 16.70
CA PRO A 162 15.01 17.32 16.54
C PRO A 162 14.86 17.67 15.05
N SER A 163 14.20 16.78 14.32
CA SER A 163 13.87 16.94 12.92
C SER A 163 12.62 17.80 12.87
N PRO A 164 12.55 18.78 11.96
CA PRO A 164 11.30 19.49 11.70
C PRO A 164 10.18 18.47 11.43
N PRO A 165 8.91 18.79 11.74
CA PRO A 165 7.80 17.88 11.53
C PRO A 165 7.89 17.26 10.13
N ARG A 166 7.83 15.92 10.08
CA ARG A 166 7.95 15.19 8.82
C ARG A 166 6.79 15.60 7.91
N PRO A 167 6.96 15.65 6.57
CA PRO A 167 5.94 16.13 5.64
C PRO A 167 4.60 15.36 5.71
N SER A 168 4.57 14.15 6.29
CA SER A 168 3.33 13.43 6.62
C SER A 168 2.51 14.10 7.71
N CYS A 169 3.13 14.67 8.75
CA CYS A 169 2.43 15.44 9.79
C CYS A 169 1.93 16.79 9.24
N ASP A 170 2.74 17.48 8.44
CA ASP A 170 2.34 18.76 7.82
C ASP A 170 1.25 18.57 6.77
N THR A 171 1.25 17.46 6.04
CA THR A 171 0.16 17.10 5.10
C THR A 171 -1.11 16.69 5.83
N ALA A 172 -1.00 15.98 6.96
CA ALA A 172 -2.16 15.72 7.82
C ALA A 172 -2.73 17.04 8.36
N ALA A 173 -1.86 17.95 8.81
CA ALA A 173 -2.24 19.31 9.21
C ALA A 173 -2.96 20.05 8.06
N PHE A 174 -2.41 20.02 6.84
CA PHE A 174 -3.02 20.61 5.64
C PHE A 174 -4.40 20.01 5.30
N LEU A 175 -4.58 18.71 5.48
CA LEU A 175 -5.88 18.03 5.30
C LEU A 175 -6.87 18.32 6.45
N THR A 176 -6.38 18.73 7.63
CA THR A 176 -7.18 19.08 8.82
C THR A 176 -7.44 20.58 8.99
N HIS A 177 -6.71 21.45 8.28
CA HIS A 177 -6.85 22.90 8.39
C HIS A 177 -8.08 23.40 7.62
N SER A 178 -9.20 23.53 8.32
CA SER A 178 -10.15 24.59 8.03
C SER A 178 -9.54 25.95 8.45
N PRO A 179 -9.81 27.06 7.73
CA PRO A 179 -9.33 28.38 8.12
C PRO A 179 -9.76 28.72 9.57
N PRO A 180 -8.91 29.42 10.35
CA PRO A 180 -9.10 29.67 11.79
C PRO A 180 -10.31 30.55 12.16
N SER A 181 -11.17 30.89 11.20
CA SER A 181 -12.39 31.69 11.38
C SER A 181 -13.69 30.90 11.25
N SER A 182 -13.66 29.58 11.03
CA SER A 182 -14.87 28.76 10.92
C SER A 182 -15.11 27.97 12.23
N PRO A 183 -16.34 27.96 12.80
CA PRO A 183 -16.66 27.19 13.99
C PRO A 183 -16.31 25.71 13.76
N ARG A 184 -15.72 25.05 14.77
CA ARG A 184 -15.28 23.64 14.72
C ARG A 184 -16.40 22.75 14.17
N SER A 185 -16.31 22.43 12.89
CA SER A 185 -17.31 21.69 12.14
C SER A 185 -17.12 20.19 12.37
N GLY A 186 -17.79 19.65 13.39
CA GLY A 186 -18.36 18.29 13.51
C GLY A 186 -17.51 17.01 13.30
N CYS A 187 -16.48 16.99 12.47
CA CYS A 187 -15.70 15.82 12.11
C CYS A 187 -14.20 16.04 12.37
N ALA A 188 -13.49 14.97 12.76
CA ALA A 188 -12.04 15.04 12.99
C ALA A 188 -11.29 14.08 12.04
N VAL A 189 -10.19 14.56 11.46
CA VAL A 189 -9.28 13.70 10.67
C VAL A 189 -8.04 13.41 11.51
N LEU A 190 -7.80 12.13 11.81
CA LEU A 190 -6.77 11.69 12.73
C LEU A 190 -5.78 10.73 12.03
N PRO A 191 -4.47 11.01 12.03
CA PRO A 191 -3.49 10.06 11.51
C PRO A 191 -3.42 8.82 12.40
N PHE A 192 -3.20 7.65 11.79
CA PHE A 192 -2.95 6.41 12.49
C PHE A 192 -1.95 5.53 11.74
N GLY A 193 -1.62 4.36 12.29
CA GLY A 193 -0.79 3.37 11.62
C GLY A 193 0.67 3.79 11.53
N SER A 194 1.28 3.52 10.38
CA SER A 194 2.74 3.63 10.18
C SER A 194 3.29 5.02 10.47
N SER A 195 2.50 6.07 10.24
CA SER A 195 2.97 7.45 10.32
C SER A 195 3.17 7.97 11.74
N VAL A 196 2.54 7.33 12.74
CA VAL A 196 2.46 7.85 14.12
C VAL A 196 2.62 6.77 15.20
N ASN A 197 2.85 5.50 14.83
CA ASN A 197 3.01 4.40 15.79
C ASN A 197 4.41 4.26 16.41
N GLY A 198 5.33 5.19 16.16
CA GLY A 198 6.72 5.14 16.62
C GLY A 198 7.67 4.25 15.78
N PHE A 199 7.17 3.60 14.73
CA PHE A 199 7.93 2.70 13.86
C PHE A 199 7.82 3.10 12.37
N ASP A 200 7.81 4.39 12.09
CA ASP A 200 7.63 4.96 10.76
C ASP A 200 8.88 4.81 9.87
N ALA A 201 8.66 4.56 8.59
CA ALA A 201 9.75 4.41 7.62
C ALA A 201 9.56 5.37 6.44
N HIS A 202 10.67 5.76 5.80
CA HIS A 202 10.62 6.66 4.66
C HIS A 202 9.69 6.12 3.56
N GLY A 203 8.73 6.94 3.14
CA GLY A 203 7.75 6.58 2.12
C GLY A 203 6.68 5.58 2.58
N CYS A 204 6.44 5.45 3.89
CA CYS A 204 5.27 4.73 4.38
C CYS A 204 3.97 5.44 3.99
N ASP A 205 2.90 4.65 3.90
CA ASP A 205 1.55 5.17 3.59
C ASP A 205 1.05 6.07 4.74
N LEU A 206 0.26 7.08 4.38
CA LEU A 206 -0.44 7.96 5.32
C LEU A 206 -1.86 7.43 5.56
N ASP A 207 -2.06 6.76 6.69
CA ASP A 207 -3.36 6.24 7.07
C ASP A 207 -4.12 7.27 7.91
N LEU A 208 -5.35 7.62 7.50
CA LEU A 208 -6.19 8.63 8.15
C LEU A 208 -7.53 8.02 8.59
N LEU A 209 -7.97 8.37 9.79
CA LEU A 209 -9.32 8.14 10.27
C LEU A 209 -10.13 9.42 10.05
N LEU A 210 -11.28 9.31 9.41
CA LEU A 210 -12.33 10.31 9.50
C LEU A 210 -13.29 9.90 10.63
N ASP A 211 -13.21 10.59 11.77
CA ASP A 211 -14.11 10.40 12.91
C ASP A 211 -15.39 11.22 12.67
N LEU A 212 -16.48 10.50 12.39
CA LEU A 212 -17.81 11.07 12.17
C LEU A 212 -18.68 11.01 13.42
N GLU A 213 -18.21 10.40 14.52
CA GLU A 213 -18.98 10.22 15.74
C GLU A 213 -19.49 11.54 16.35
N PRO A 214 -18.71 12.64 16.40
CA PRO A 214 -19.24 13.90 16.92
C PRO A 214 -20.33 14.47 16.00
N THR A 215 -20.23 14.28 14.67
CA THR A 215 -21.27 14.71 13.73
C THR A 215 -22.56 13.92 13.92
N LYS A 216 -22.46 12.59 14.07
CA LYS A 216 -23.61 11.72 14.34
C LYS A 216 -24.30 12.09 15.65
N SER A 217 -23.51 12.37 16.69
CA SER A 217 -24.03 12.78 18.01
C SER A 217 -24.76 14.12 17.94
N LEU A 218 -24.24 15.08 17.16
CA LEU A 218 -24.88 16.37 16.92
C LEU A 218 -26.18 16.21 16.10
N GLN A 219 -26.20 15.38 15.06
CA GLN A 219 -27.42 15.09 14.27
C GLN A 219 -28.50 14.44 15.14
N ALA A 220 -28.13 13.49 16.01
CA ALA A 220 -29.04 12.87 16.96
C ALA A 220 -29.59 13.85 18.01
N ALA A 221 -28.84 14.90 18.36
CA ALA A 221 -29.29 15.95 19.28
C ALA A 221 -30.11 17.05 18.57
N ALA A 222 -29.85 17.32 17.29
CA ALA A 222 -30.45 18.39 16.49
C ALA A 222 -31.89 18.12 16.02
N THR A 223 -32.49 16.98 16.37
CA THR A 223 -33.95 16.76 16.28
C THR A 223 -34.80 17.70 17.16
N ARG A 224 -34.21 18.75 17.75
CA ARG A 224 -34.90 19.83 18.49
C ARG A 224 -34.38 21.21 18.05
N ASP A 225 -35.10 21.84 17.13
CA ASP A 225 -35.23 23.29 16.91
C ASP A 225 -33.95 24.19 16.91
N LEU A 226 -32.96 23.92 16.05
CA LEU A 226 -31.90 24.91 15.77
C LEU A 226 -31.68 25.10 14.25
N PRO A 227 -31.41 26.33 13.77
CA PRO A 227 -31.14 26.59 12.36
C PRO A 227 -29.82 25.94 11.97
N ALA A 228 -29.86 25.05 10.97
CA ALA A 228 -28.68 24.44 10.40
C ALA A 228 -27.74 25.51 9.82
N SER A 229 -26.45 25.43 10.16
CA SER A 229 -25.41 26.19 9.47
C SER A 229 -25.37 25.71 8.01
N GLU A 230 -25.66 26.62 7.07
CA GLU A 230 -25.79 26.36 5.62
C GLU A 230 -24.47 25.92 4.92
N ASP A 231 -23.37 25.72 5.66
CA ASP A 231 -22.03 25.53 5.09
C ASP A 231 -21.51 24.07 5.14
N SER A 232 -22.28 23.09 5.63
CA SER A 232 -21.80 21.71 5.77
C SER A 232 -22.45 20.73 4.81
N ILE A 233 -21.70 20.23 3.81
CA ILE A 233 -22.16 19.17 2.88
C ILE A 233 -22.66 17.90 3.61
N LEU A 234 -22.25 17.71 4.86
CA LEU A 234 -22.64 16.57 5.69
C LEU A 234 -23.94 16.78 6.48
N SER A 235 -24.47 18.02 6.61
CA SER A 235 -25.73 18.26 7.33
C SER A 235 -26.95 17.73 6.59
N ASP A 236 -26.88 17.62 5.26
CA ASP A 236 -27.98 17.16 4.41
C ASP A 236 -28.10 15.64 4.33
N ILE A 237 -27.16 14.90 4.94
CA ILE A 237 -27.07 13.45 4.88
C ILE A 237 -27.18 12.89 6.30
N ASP A 238 -28.19 12.05 6.52
CA ASP A 238 -28.34 11.31 7.77
C ASP A 238 -27.26 10.22 7.86
N LEU A 239 -26.17 10.51 8.56
CA LEU A 239 -25.03 9.60 8.72
C LEU A 239 -25.36 8.37 9.57
N ALA A 240 -26.48 8.37 10.30
CA ALA A 240 -26.91 7.22 11.09
C ALA A 240 -27.57 6.15 10.22
N VAL A 241 -28.23 6.55 9.13
CA VAL A 241 -28.97 5.66 8.23
C VAL A 241 -28.23 5.40 6.92
N THR A 242 -27.34 6.31 6.50
CA THR A 242 -26.59 6.19 5.25
C THR A 242 -25.62 4.99 5.29
N PRO A 243 -25.68 4.08 4.31
CA PRO A 243 -24.80 2.91 4.31
C PRO A 243 -23.35 3.32 4.05
N ALA A 244 -22.41 2.64 4.72
CA ALA A 244 -20.99 2.96 4.67
C ALA A 244 -20.40 3.14 3.24
N PRO A 245 -20.76 2.35 2.21
CA PRO A 245 -20.28 2.57 0.85
C PRO A 245 -20.63 3.94 0.27
N GLU A 246 -21.82 4.48 0.58
CA GLU A 246 -22.26 5.80 0.11
C GLU A 246 -21.47 6.90 0.79
N VAL A 247 -21.26 6.79 2.11
CA VAL A 247 -20.40 7.72 2.86
C VAL A 247 -18.97 7.69 2.31
N LEU A 248 -18.43 6.51 1.96
CA LEU A 248 -17.11 6.39 1.35
C LEU A 248 -17.01 7.08 -0.02
N GLU A 249 -18.04 6.96 -0.88
CA GLU A 249 -18.05 7.63 -2.18
C GLU A 249 -18.24 9.15 -2.05
N LEU A 250 -18.97 9.61 -1.03
CA LEU A 250 -19.06 11.01 -0.69
C LEU A 250 -17.68 11.56 -0.29
N VAL A 251 -16.99 10.89 0.64
CA VAL A 251 -15.62 11.25 1.03
C VAL A 251 -14.69 11.27 -0.17
N ALA A 252 -14.77 10.26 -1.04
CA ALA A 252 -14.00 10.22 -2.28
C ALA A 252 -14.33 11.40 -3.21
N THR A 253 -15.59 11.82 -3.29
CA THR A 253 -16.03 12.97 -4.09
C THR A 253 -15.50 14.29 -3.53
N VAL A 254 -15.56 14.48 -2.20
CA VAL A 254 -14.98 15.65 -1.52
C VAL A 254 -13.47 15.72 -1.75
N LEU A 255 -12.74 14.61 -1.60
CA LEU A 255 -11.31 14.58 -1.89
C LEU A 255 -10.97 14.94 -3.34
N ARG A 256 -11.79 14.51 -4.31
CA ARG A 256 -11.57 14.82 -5.74
C ARG A 256 -11.84 16.28 -6.07
N ARG A 257 -12.82 16.92 -5.42
CA ARG A 257 -13.32 18.25 -5.78
C ARG A 257 -12.74 19.37 -4.93
N CYS A 258 -12.52 19.11 -3.65
CA CYS A 258 -12.29 20.15 -2.63
C CYS A 258 -10.84 20.17 -2.13
N VAL A 259 -10.08 19.08 -2.28
CA VAL A 259 -8.71 19.00 -1.72
C VAL A 259 -7.68 19.18 -2.84
N PRO A 260 -6.97 20.33 -2.89
CA PRO A 260 -5.98 20.59 -3.93
C PRO A 260 -4.85 19.56 -3.91
N GLY A 261 -4.39 19.14 -5.09
CA GLY A 261 -3.23 18.26 -5.21
C GLY A 261 -3.48 16.77 -4.96
N VAL A 262 -4.65 16.40 -4.43
CA VAL A 262 -5.04 15.00 -4.27
C VAL A 262 -5.47 14.41 -5.61
N ARG A 263 -4.99 13.20 -5.91
CA ARG A 263 -5.23 12.46 -7.16
C ARG A 263 -5.36 10.96 -6.87
N ARG A 264 -5.75 10.19 -7.89
CA ARG A 264 -5.93 8.73 -7.82
C ARG A 264 -6.88 8.30 -6.69
N VAL A 265 -7.91 9.11 -6.43
CA VAL A 265 -8.89 8.85 -5.37
C VAL A 265 -9.80 7.70 -5.75
N ARG A 266 -9.84 6.65 -4.93
CA ARG A 266 -10.66 5.46 -5.17
C ARG A 266 -11.25 4.92 -3.86
N ALA A 267 -12.57 4.90 -3.76
CA ALA A 267 -13.25 4.16 -2.70
C ALA A 267 -13.14 2.64 -2.93
N VAL A 268 -12.94 1.90 -1.85
CA VAL A 268 -12.83 0.44 -1.85
C VAL A 268 -13.79 -0.12 -0.78
N PRO A 269 -15.10 -0.07 -1.03
CA PRO A 269 -16.11 -0.50 -0.04
C PRO A 269 -16.12 -2.01 0.20
N THR A 270 -15.61 -2.79 -0.74
CA THR A 270 -15.60 -4.28 -0.67
C THR A 270 -14.42 -4.84 0.13
N ALA A 271 -13.52 -3.99 0.62
CA ALA A 271 -12.43 -4.43 1.48
C ALA A 271 -12.96 -4.83 2.87
N ARG A 272 -12.26 -5.73 3.56
CA ARG A 272 -12.60 -6.13 4.94
C ARG A 272 -12.75 -4.92 5.87
N ARG A 273 -11.94 -3.88 5.64
CA ARG A 273 -12.14 -2.54 6.19
C ARG A 273 -12.31 -1.57 5.02
N PRO A 274 -13.50 -1.01 4.81
CA PRO A 274 -13.75 -0.03 3.76
C PRO A 274 -12.81 1.17 3.91
N VAL A 275 -12.18 1.59 2.80
CA VAL A 275 -11.27 2.74 2.77
C VAL A 275 -11.39 3.53 1.47
N VAL A 276 -11.00 4.80 1.52
CA VAL A 276 -10.77 5.64 0.34
C VAL A 276 -9.26 5.81 0.15
N LYS A 277 -8.72 5.26 -0.94
CA LYS A 277 -7.30 5.40 -1.28
C LYS A 277 -7.06 6.73 -1.99
N PHE A 278 -5.95 7.39 -1.73
CA PHE A 278 -5.56 8.64 -2.39
C PHE A 278 -4.04 8.75 -2.58
N CYS A 279 -3.63 9.72 -3.41
CA CYS A 279 -2.24 10.16 -3.50
C CYS A 279 -2.19 11.70 -3.53
N HIS A 280 -1.34 12.31 -2.72
CA HIS A 280 -1.13 13.76 -2.72
C HIS A 280 0.10 14.11 -3.60
N LYS A 281 -0.09 14.92 -4.65
CA LYS A 281 0.93 15.18 -5.68
C LYS A 281 2.16 15.90 -5.14
N GLN A 282 1.97 16.94 -4.32
CA GLN A 282 3.02 17.84 -3.85
C GLN A 282 3.95 17.11 -2.88
N SER A 283 3.37 16.37 -1.92
CA SER A 283 4.12 15.60 -0.93
C SER A 283 4.63 14.25 -1.45
N GLY A 284 4.03 13.73 -2.54
CA GLY A 284 4.29 12.37 -3.02
C GLY A 284 3.68 11.26 -2.16
N LEU A 285 2.94 11.59 -1.10
CA LEU A 285 2.35 10.63 -0.18
C LEU A 285 1.19 9.87 -0.83
N ALA A 286 1.12 8.57 -0.55
CA ALA A 286 -0.05 7.74 -0.79
C ALA A 286 -0.66 7.36 0.55
N GLY A 287 -1.97 7.15 0.59
CA GLY A 287 -2.67 6.92 1.84
C GLY A 287 -4.07 6.37 1.69
N ASP A 288 -4.61 5.91 2.81
CA ASP A 288 -5.94 5.36 2.94
C ASP A 288 -6.73 6.18 3.99
N ILE A 289 -7.96 6.59 3.66
CA ILE A 289 -8.90 7.17 4.63
C ILE A 289 -9.92 6.11 5.02
N SER A 290 -9.96 5.77 6.30
CA SER A 290 -10.97 4.88 6.89
C SER A 290 -12.00 5.67 7.67
N ILE A 291 -13.22 5.13 7.77
CA ILE A 291 -14.31 5.73 8.55
C ILE A 291 -14.53 4.88 9.81
N ASP A 292 -14.69 5.52 10.97
CA ASP A 292 -15.04 4.91 12.26
C ASP A 292 -14.11 3.78 12.75
N ASN A 293 -12.86 3.78 12.31
CA ASN A 293 -11.84 2.79 12.69
C ASN A 293 -11.08 3.15 13.99
N ARG A 294 -11.82 3.40 15.08
CA ARG A 294 -11.24 3.78 16.38
C ARG A 294 -10.29 2.73 16.98
N LEU A 295 -10.53 1.44 16.74
CA LEU A 295 -9.62 0.37 17.17
C LEU A 295 -8.21 0.53 16.56
N ALA A 296 -8.10 0.99 15.31
CA ALA A 296 -6.78 1.19 14.71
C ALA A 296 -6.03 2.36 15.33
N LEU A 297 -6.72 3.42 15.78
CA LEU A 297 -6.11 4.50 16.54
C LEU A 297 -5.55 3.99 17.88
N LEU A 298 -6.35 3.23 18.63
CA LEU A 298 -5.92 2.71 19.94
C LEU A 298 -4.77 1.72 19.79
N ASN A 299 -4.80 0.86 18.77
CA ASN A 299 -3.67 -0.01 18.46
C ASN A 299 -2.41 0.76 18.06
N THR A 300 -2.56 1.89 17.35
CA THR A 300 -1.45 2.77 16.98
C THR A 300 -0.83 3.42 18.21
N ARG A 301 -1.66 3.92 19.13
CA ARG A 301 -1.21 4.50 20.41
C ARG A 301 -0.54 3.46 21.30
N PHE A 302 -1.08 2.24 21.35
CA PHE A 302 -0.44 1.14 22.08
C PHE A 302 0.97 0.84 21.55
N LEU A 303 1.14 0.80 20.22
CA LEU A 303 2.45 0.61 19.61
C LEU A 303 3.41 1.76 19.93
N GLN A 304 2.91 3.00 19.93
CA GLN A 304 3.68 4.19 20.31
C GLN A 304 4.13 4.10 21.77
N LEU A 305 3.21 3.80 22.70
CA LEU A 305 3.52 3.60 24.12
C LEU A 305 4.61 2.54 24.30
N CYS A 306 4.52 1.40 23.60
CA CYS A 306 5.54 0.36 23.66
C CYS A 306 6.89 0.83 23.11
N ALA A 307 6.91 1.67 22.08
CA ALA A 307 8.14 2.22 21.50
C ALA A 307 8.81 3.25 22.44
N GLU A 308 8.02 3.92 23.28
CA GLU A 308 8.47 4.90 24.27
C GLU A 308 8.84 4.25 25.62
N ALA A 309 8.29 3.08 25.93
CA ALA A 309 8.50 2.38 27.20
C ALA A 309 9.93 1.84 27.41
N ASP A 310 10.63 1.44 26.34
CA ASP A 310 12.02 0.95 26.41
C ASP A 310 12.77 1.23 25.09
N GLU A 311 13.99 1.77 25.20
CA GLU A 311 14.79 2.21 24.06
C GLU A 311 15.16 1.06 23.09
N ARG A 312 15.20 -0.19 23.56
CA ARG A 312 15.56 -1.37 22.75
C ARG A 312 14.48 -1.77 21.77
N VAL A 313 13.23 -1.32 22.00
CA VAL A 313 12.05 -1.75 21.24
C VAL A 313 12.16 -1.32 19.77
N ARG A 314 12.49 -0.05 19.52
CA ARG A 314 12.58 0.50 18.16
C ARG A 314 13.67 -0.19 17.33
N PRO A 315 14.94 -0.28 17.78
CA PRO A 315 15.97 -1.01 17.05
C PRO A 315 15.58 -2.45 16.74
N LEU A 316 15.02 -3.18 17.72
CA LEU A 316 14.65 -4.58 17.53
C LEU A 316 13.52 -4.73 16.50
N VAL A 317 12.49 -3.90 16.57
CA VAL A 317 11.39 -3.92 15.60
C VAL A 317 11.90 -3.61 14.19
N TYR A 318 12.79 -2.62 14.02
CA TYR A 318 13.38 -2.31 12.71
C TYR A 318 14.25 -3.46 12.19
N ALA A 319 15.12 -4.03 13.02
CA ALA A 319 15.98 -5.16 12.66
C ALA A 319 15.14 -6.34 12.16
N VAL A 320 14.12 -6.73 12.93
CA VAL A 320 13.25 -7.87 12.62
C VAL A 320 12.41 -7.59 11.37
N ARG A 321 11.86 -6.37 11.19
CA ARG A 321 11.14 -5.99 9.97
C ARG A 321 12.02 -6.07 8.74
N LEU A 322 13.25 -5.55 8.82
CA LEU A 322 14.21 -5.59 7.72
C LEU A 322 14.61 -7.01 7.37
N TRP A 323 14.95 -7.82 8.38
CA TRP A 323 15.27 -9.23 8.23
C TRP A 323 14.11 -10.01 7.59
N ALA A 324 12.89 -9.88 8.14
CA ALA A 324 11.72 -10.62 7.65
C ALA A 324 11.39 -10.26 6.19
N LYS A 325 11.54 -8.98 5.81
CA LYS A 325 11.37 -8.55 4.42
C LYS A 325 12.43 -9.16 3.51
N GLN A 326 13.69 -9.22 3.93
CA GLN A 326 14.77 -9.84 3.16
C GLN A 326 14.59 -11.34 2.99
N GLN A 327 14.07 -12.02 4.01
CA GLN A 327 13.76 -13.45 3.97
C GLN A 327 12.43 -13.76 3.25
N GLY A 328 11.70 -12.75 2.78
CA GLY A 328 10.40 -12.93 2.13
C GLY A 328 9.31 -13.44 3.06
N LEU A 329 9.42 -13.20 4.37
CA LEU A 329 8.44 -13.55 5.40
C LEU A 329 7.39 -12.45 5.62
N ALA A 330 7.73 -11.21 5.24
CA ALA A 330 6.87 -10.03 5.37
C ALA A 330 6.95 -9.13 4.13
N GLY A 331 5.99 -8.19 4.01
CA GLY A 331 6.02 -7.15 2.98
C GLY A 331 5.12 -7.41 1.77
N ASN A 332 3.91 -7.94 1.99
CA ASN A 332 2.89 -8.04 0.94
C ASN A 332 2.66 -6.65 0.29
N PRO A 333 2.95 -6.47 -1.02
CA PRO A 333 2.84 -5.17 -1.70
C PRO A 333 1.42 -4.60 -1.77
N SER A 334 0.41 -5.40 -1.44
CA SER A 334 -1.01 -5.03 -1.46
C SER A 334 -1.70 -5.26 -0.12
N GLY A 335 -0.93 -5.42 0.97
CA GLY A 335 -1.42 -5.66 2.33
C GLY A 335 -1.99 -7.06 2.59
N GLY A 336 -2.68 -7.66 1.60
CA GLY A 336 -3.17 -9.04 1.63
C GLY A 336 -2.17 -10.06 1.07
N GLY A 337 -2.17 -11.27 1.61
CA GLY A 337 -1.30 -12.35 1.17
C GLY A 337 -0.97 -13.34 2.30
N PRO A 338 -0.21 -14.41 2.01
CA PRO A 338 0.19 -15.40 3.01
C PRO A 338 1.30 -14.91 3.94
N LEU A 339 1.99 -13.80 3.60
CA LEU A 339 3.08 -13.25 4.40
C LEU A 339 2.56 -12.43 5.57
N LEU A 340 3.38 -12.29 6.61
CA LEU A 340 3.08 -11.41 7.73
C LEU A 340 3.05 -9.95 7.27
N ASN A 341 2.09 -9.19 7.78
CA ASN A 341 2.13 -7.74 7.65
C ASN A 341 3.02 -7.14 8.75
N ASN A 342 3.46 -5.89 8.57
CA ASN A 342 4.35 -5.22 9.53
C ASN A 342 3.73 -5.08 10.91
N TYR A 343 2.40 -4.96 11.00
CA TYR A 343 1.69 -4.89 12.28
C TYR A 343 1.81 -6.21 13.07
N ALA A 344 1.51 -7.35 12.43
CA ALA A 344 1.62 -8.68 13.02
C ALA A 344 3.07 -9.01 13.43
N LEU A 345 4.04 -8.64 12.58
CA LEU A 345 5.44 -8.84 12.90
C LEU A 345 5.88 -8.00 14.11
N THR A 346 5.42 -6.74 14.20
CA THR A 346 5.68 -5.90 15.37
C THR A 346 5.04 -6.50 16.62
N LEU A 347 3.78 -6.96 16.56
CA LEU A 347 3.16 -7.63 17.71
C LEU A 347 3.94 -8.85 18.18
N LEU A 348 4.53 -9.62 17.26
CA LEU A 348 5.37 -10.76 17.61
C LEU A 348 6.64 -10.33 18.36
N VAL A 349 7.27 -9.22 17.96
CA VAL A 349 8.42 -8.65 18.66
C VAL A 349 8.02 -8.13 20.05
N LEU A 350 6.89 -7.43 20.17
CA LEU A 350 6.41 -6.96 21.47
C LEU A 350 6.09 -8.13 22.41
N PHE A 351 5.47 -9.19 21.91
CA PHE A 351 5.21 -10.41 22.67
C PHE A 351 6.52 -11.08 23.12
N PHE A 352 7.53 -11.12 22.26
CA PHE A 352 8.86 -11.60 22.64
C PHE A 352 9.44 -10.79 23.81
N LEU A 353 9.34 -9.46 23.76
CA LEU A 353 9.82 -8.58 24.84
C LEU A 353 9.02 -8.72 26.14
N GLN A 354 7.72 -8.98 26.06
CA GLN A 354 6.85 -9.28 27.21
C GLN A 354 7.16 -10.63 27.87
N THR A 355 7.80 -11.56 27.15
CA THR A 355 8.10 -12.93 27.63
C THR A 355 9.54 -13.10 28.11
N ARG A 356 10.31 -12.02 28.23
CA ARG A 356 11.64 -12.06 28.84
C ARG A 356 11.53 -12.27 30.36
N SER A 357 12.63 -12.63 31.00
CA SER A 357 12.71 -12.78 32.45
C SER A 357 13.93 -12.03 33.00
N PRO A 358 13.77 -10.83 33.59
CA PRO A 358 12.51 -10.10 33.78
C PRO A 358 11.92 -9.56 32.46
N PRO A 359 10.62 -9.21 32.38
CA PRO A 359 10.02 -8.72 31.14
C PRO A 359 10.57 -7.35 30.75
N VAL A 360 10.80 -7.14 29.44
CA VAL A 360 11.24 -5.83 28.90
C VAL A 360 10.06 -4.88 28.73
N LEU A 361 8.88 -5.41 28.40
CA LEU A 361 7.64 -4.64 28.27
C LEU A 361 6.54 -5.21 29.17
N PRO A 362 5.66 -4.37 29.73
CA PRO A 362 4.47 -4.83 30.44
C PRO A 362 3.51 -5.53 29.48
N THR A 363 2.72 -6.47 30.02
CA THR A 363 1.62 -7.10 29.27
C THR A 363 0.45 -6.11 29.08
N VAL A 364 -0.39 -6.35 28.08
CA VAL A 364 -1.60 -5.53 27.87
C VAL A 364 -2.53 -5.57 29.08
N ALA A 365 -2.63 -6.72 29.76
CA ALA A 365 -3.40 -6.85 31.00
C ALA A 365 -2.84 -5.96 32.12
N ARG A 366 -1.51 -5.92 32.28
CA ARG A 366 -0.87 -5.04 33.27
C ARG A 366 -1.10 -3.56 32.94
N LEU A 367 -0.99 -3.18 31.67
CA LEU A 367 -1.29 -1.81 31.23
C LEU A 367 -2.74 -1.42 31.53
N ARG A 368 -3.71 -2.30 31.25
CA ARG A 368 -5.11 -2.07 31.61
C ARG A 368 -5.29 -1.85 33.12
N ASP A 369 -4.62 -2.64 33.96
CA ASP A 369 -4.73 -2.50 35.41
C ASP A 369 -4.09 -1.19 35.93
N MET A 370 -3.22 -0.55 35.14
CA MET A 370 -2.62 0.75 35.44
C MET A 370 -3.43 1.94 34.89
N ALA A 371 -4.43 1.68 34.04
CA ALA A 371 -5.22 2.72 33.40
C ALA A 371 -6.03 3.51 34.44
N GLY A 372 -5.92 4.84 34.40
CA GLY A 372 -6.76 5.73 35.21
C GLY A 372 -8.15 5.92 34.62
N ASP A 373 -9.02 6.66 35.32
CA ASP A 373 -10.36 6.98 34.82
C ASP A 373 -10.34 7.71 33.48
N GLU A 374 -9.34 8.58 33.27
CA GLU A 374 -9.13 9.33 32.02
C GLU A 374 -8.63 8.44 30.86
N ASP A 375 -8.15 7.23 31.14
CA ASP A 375 -7.65 6.29 30.14
C ASP A 375 -8.72 5.31 29.66
N ARG A 376 -9.91 5.36 30.27
CA ARG A 376 -11.00 4.43 29.96
C ARG A 376 -11.46 4.58 28.51
N ALA A 377 -11.35 3.49 27.76
CA ALA A 377 -11.79 3.42 26.37
C ALA A 377 -12.40 2.05 26.07
N VAL A 378 -13.69 2.02 25.71
CA VAL A 378 -14.36 0.81 25.23
C VAL A 378 -14.80 1.01 23.79
N VAL A 379 -14.35 0.14 22.88
CA VAL A 379 -14.67 0.24 21.46
C VAL A 379 -15.20 -1.11 20.96
N GLY A 380 -16.45 -1.15 20.52
CA GLY A 380 -17.06 -2.37 19.99
C GLY A 380 -17.09 -3.54 20.99
N GLY A 381 -17.28 -3.23 22.29
CA GLY A 381 -17.27 -4.22 23.38
C GLY A 381 -15.89 -4.64 23.86
N TRP A 382 -14.81 -4.11 23.29
CA TRP A 382 -13.44 -4.38 23.73
C TRP A 382 -12.97 -3.28 24.67
N ASP A 383 -12.49 -3.68 25.86
CA ASP A 383 -11.74 -2.79 26.74
C ASP A 383 -10.37 -2.51 26.15
N CYS A 384 -10.14 -1.25 25.81
CA CYS A 384 -8.96 -0.74 25.17
C CYS A 384 -8.24 0.28 26.07
N SER A 385 -8.46 0.21 27.39
CA SER A 385 -7.91 1.15 28.37
C SER A 385 -6.44 0.83 28.66
N PHE A 386 -5.57 1.85 28.59
CA PHE A 386 -4.15 1.78 28.96
C PHE A 386 -3.61 3.21 29.14
N PRO A 387 -2.52 3.41 29.92
CA PRO A 387 -1.94 4.73 30.15
C PRO A 387 -1.59 5.47 28.87
N ARG A 388 -1.90 6.77 28.82
CA ARG A 388 -1.61 7.62 27.65
C ARG A 388 -0.12 7.91 27.43
N ASP A 389 0.69 7.83 28.48
CA ASP A 389 2.10 8.24 28.47
C ASP A 389 2.99 7.17 29.11
N ALA A 390 4.12 6.88 28.47
CA ALA A 390 5.15 5.98 28.95
C ALA A 390 5.81 6.47 30.26
N ALA A 391 5.74 7.77 30.58
CA ALA A 391 6.25 8.31 31.85
C ALA A 391 5.58 7.71 33.09
N SER A 392 4.39 7.11 32.93
CA SER A 392 3.67 6.39 33.99
C SER A 392 4.12 4.93 34.17
N LEU A 393 5.00 4.44 33.29
CA LEU A 393 5.49 3.07 33.30
C LEU A 393 6.81 2.98 34.06
N GLU A 394 6.92 1.99 34.95
CA GLU A 394 8.18 1.67 35.60
C GLU A 394 9.19 1.14 34.57
N PRO A 395 10.45 1.62 34.57
CA PRO A 395 11.48 1.12 33.68
C PRO A 395 11.72 -0.37 33.87
N SER A 396 11.99 -1.06 32.77
CA SER A 396 12.35 -2.48 32.80
C SER A 396 13.69 -2.68 33.52
N THR A 397 13.75 -3.69 34.40
CA THR A 397 14.98 -4.15 35.05
C THR A 397 15.74 -5.18 34.22
N ASN A 398 15.22 -5.55 33.04
CA ASN A 398 15.87 -6.49 32.13
C ASN A 398 17.08 -5.82 31.47
N THR A 399 18.23 -6.50 31.54
CA THR A 399 19.51 -6.05 30.96
C THR A 399 19.98 -6.90 29.77
N GLU A 400 19.12 -7.76 29.22
CA GLU A 400 19.40 -8.58 28.03
C GLU A 400 19.44 -7.78 26.73
#